data_AF-A0A2V6WJS3-F1
#
_entry.id   AF-A0A2V6WJS3-F1
#
_cell.length_a   1.000
_cell.length_b   1.000
_cell.length_c   1.000
_cell.angle_alpha   90.00
_cell.angle_beta   90.00
_cell.angle_gamma   90.00
#
_symmetry.space_group_name_H-M   'P 1'
#
loop_
_entity.id
_entity.type
_entity.pdbx_description
1 polymer ?
#
loop_
_entity_poly.entity_id
_entity_poly.type
_entity_poly.pdbx_seq_one_letter_code
_entity_poly.pdbx_strand_id
1 'polypeptide(L)'
;AQTLATIYHGCQRLICGFETERPITIEHYLSVFARGLGIEFEDRYKKFRLWQDPERVLEESTPCQTANHVDPARARQLVEKTFGRIATVSDGKSPAAS
;
A
#
# COMPACT_ATOMS: atom_id res chain seq x y z
N ALA A 1 7.37 5.79 -16.70
CA ALA A 1 6.67 6.66 -15.72
C ALA A 1 7.70 7.55 -15.03
N GLN A 2 7.31 8.74 -14.60
CA GLN A 2 8.15 9.53 -13.68
C GLN A 2 8.09 8.85 -12.31
N THR A 3 9.25 8.67 -11.67
CA THR A 3 9.35 8.00 -10.36
C THR A 3 9.58 9.04 -9.27
N LEU A 4 8.69 9.07 -8.28
CA LEU A 4 8.90 9.76 -7.01
C LEU A 4 9.51 8.77 -6.02
N ALA A 5 10.80 8.93 -5.75
CA ALA A 5 11.50 8.16 -4.73
C ALA A 5 11.32 8.81 -3.36
N THR A 6 10.89 8.02 -2.39
CA THR A 6 10.78 8.43 -0.97
C THR A 6 11.95 7.85 -0.17
N ILE A 7 12.46 8.60 0.81
CA ILE A 7 13.61 8.16 1.62
C ILE A 7 13.18 7.27 2.80
N TYR A 8 12.03 7.58 3.41
CA TYR A 8 11.52 6.84 4.56
C TYR A 8 10.32 5.97 4.18
N HIS A 9 10.32 4.72 4.65
CA HIS A 9 9.27 3.75 4.35
C HIS A 9 7.87 4.25 4.75
N GLY A 10 7.73 4.99 5.85
CA GLY A 10 6.43 5.56 6.24
C GLY A 10 5.86 6.54 5.20
N CYS A 11 6.73 7.35 4.57
CA CYS A 11 6.32 8.27 3.52
C CYS A 11 5.81 7.50 2.30
N GLN A 12 6.56 6.47 1.87
CA GLN A 12 6.16 5.60 0.78
C GLN A 12 4.78 4.99 1.02
N ARG A 13 4.59 4.39 2.20
CA ARG A 13 3.34 3.72 2.58
C ARG A 13 2.14 4.67 2.59
N LEU A 14 2.36 5.91 3.03
CA LEU A 14 1.33 6.94 3.06
C LEU A 14 0.85 7.33 1.66
N ILE A 15 1.76 7.43 0.68
CA ILE A 15 1.44 8.03 -0.62
C ILE A 15 1.37 7.04 -1.78
N CYS A 16 1.85 5.80 -1.63
CA CYS A 16 1.86 4.83 -2.73
C CYS A 16 0.47 4.50 -3.30
N GLY A 17 -0.60 4.71 -2.53
CA GLY A 17 -1.97 4.57 -3.02
C GLY A 17 -2.33 5.56 -4.14
N PHE A 18 -1.69 6.72 -4.23
CA PHE A 18 -1.97 7.71 -5.28
C PHE A 18 -1.64 7.24 -6.70
N GLU A 19 -0.89 6.15 -6.86
CA GLU A 19 -0.68 5.52 -8.17
C GLU A 19 -2.00 5.07 -8.82
N THR A 20 -3.07 4.81 -8.03
CA THR A 20 -4.39 4.47 -8.58
C THR A 20 -5.10 5.67 -9.19
N GLU A 21 -4.65 6.90 -8.89
CA GLU A 21 -5.31 8.14 -9.30
C GLU A 21 -4.52 8.93 -10.35
N ARG A 22 -3.21 8.69 -10.46
CA ARG A 22 -2.30 9.46 -11.31
C ARG A 22 -1.24 8.55 -11.96
N PRO A 23 -0.76 8.88 -13.18
CA PRO A 23 0.27 8.10 -13.87
C PRO A 23 1.68 8.37 -13.32
N ILE A 24 1.89 8.14 -12.03
CA ILE A 24 3.16 8.28 -11.31
C ILE A 24 3.57 6.92 -10.72
N THR A 25 4.86 6.69 -10.59
CA THR A 25 5.40 5.57 -9.80
C THR A 25 5.98 6.12 -8.50
N ILE A 26 5.62 5.53 -7.39
CA ILE A 26 6.04 5.88 -6.03
C ILE A 26 6.83 4.70 -5.49
N GLU A 27 8.13 4.92 -5.27
CA GLU A 27 9.04 3.88 -4.80
C GLU A 27 9.78 4.31 -3.53
N HIS A 28 10.24 3.33 -2.77
CA HIS A 28 11.24 3.59 -1.74
C HIS A 28 12.61 3.72 -2.41
N TYR A 29 13.44 4.65 -1.95
CA TYR A 29 14.78 4.88 -2.51
C TYR A 29 15.63 3.61 -2.52
N LEU A 30 15.54 2.78 -1.47
CA LEU A 30 16.27 1.50 -1.43
C LEU A 30 15.85 0.52 -2.53
N SER A 31 14.59 0.54 -3.00
CA SER A 31 14.15 -0.30 -4.12
C SER A 31 14.79 0.16 -5.43
N VAL A 32 14.83 1.48 -5.66
CA VAL A 32 15.49 2.08 -6.84
C VAL A 32 16.99 1.79 -6.81
N PHE A 33 17.62 1.96 -5.65
CA PHE A 33 19.04 1.70 -5.45
C PHE A 33 19.39 0.22 -5.65
N ALA A 34 18.63 -0.69 -5.03
CA ALA A 34 18.83 -2.14 -5.16
C ALA A 34 18.71 -2.60 -6.62
N ARG A 35 17.73 -2.08 -7.36
CA ARG A 35 17.59 -2.34 -8.81
C ARG A 35 18.81 -1.93 -9.60
N GLY A 36 19.43 -0.79 -9.27
CA GLY A 36 20.70 -0.36 -9.86
C GLY A 36 21.86 -1.32 -9.61
N LEU A 37 21.77 -2.15 -8.57
CA LEU A 37 22.73 -3.21 -8.23
C LEU A 37 22.32 -4.59 -8.79
N GLY A 38 21.24 -4.67 -9.58
CA GLY A 38 20.72 -5.94 -10.11
C GLY A 38 19.93 -6.75 -9.09
N ILE A 39 19.48 -6.14 -7.99
CA ILE A 39 18.71 -6.77 -6.93
C ILE A 39 17.25 -6.30 -7.02
N GLU A 40 16.34 -7.24 -7.25
CA GLU A 40 14.90 -6.95 -7.33
C GLU A 40 14.15 -7.64 -6.19
N PHE A 41 13.31 -6.87 -5.50
CA PHE A 41 12.42 -7.35 -4.44
C PHE A 41 11.03 -6.76 -4.62
N GLU A 42 10.01 -7.61 -4.48
CA GLU A 42 8.62 -7.16 -4.52
C GLU A 42 8.29 -6.27 -3.31
N ASP A 43 7.82 -5.05 -3.57
CA ASP A 43 7.21 -4.21 -2.54
C ASP A 43 5.80 -4.75 -2.20
N ARG A 44 5.76 -5.72 -1.29
CA ARG A 44 4.52 -6.36 -0.84
C ARG A 44 3.53 -5.38 -0.21
N TYR A 45 4.03 -4.34 0.49
CA TYR A 45 3.13 -3.35 1.06
C TYR A 45 2.41 -2.58 -0.05
N LYS A 46 3.14 -2.07 -1.04
CA LYS A 46 2.54 -1.35 -2.16
C LYS A 46 1.59 -2.25 -2.95
N LYS A 47 1.99 -3.49 -3.25
CA LYS A 47 1.12 -4.48 -3.89
C LYS A 47 -0.23 -4.62 -3.17
N PHE A 48 -0.20 -4.87 -1.87
CA PHE A 48 -1.42 -5.01 -1.06
C PHE A 48 -2.22 -3.72 -0.98
N ARG A 49 -1.55 -2.56 -0.88
CA ARG A 49 -2.22 -1.26 -0.86
C ARG A 49 -2.96 -0.98 -2.17
N LEU A 50 -2.36 -1.31 -3.31
CA LEU A 50 -2.96 -1.11 -4.62
C LEU A 50 -4.09 -2.09 -4.94
N TRP A 51 -4.09 -3.28 -4.34
CA TRP A 51 -5.21 -4.21 -4.47
C TRP A 51 -6.51 -3.69 -3.87
N GLN A 52 -6.44 -2.96 -2.74
CA GLN A 52 -7.61 -2.49 -2.01
C GLN A 52 -8.61 -3.61 -1.66
N ASP A 53 -8.09 -4.83 -1.48
CA ASP A 53 -8.84 -6.07 -1.30
C ASP A 53 -8.30 -6.82 -0.08
N PRO A 54 -8.91 -6.60 1.10
CA PRO A 54 -8.50 -7.26 2.35
C PRO A 54 -8.54 -8.79 2.29
N GLU A 55 -9.52 -9.39 1.59
CA GLU A 55 -9.61 -10.85 1.51
C GLU A 55 -8.45 -11.41 0.70
N ARG A 56 -8.14 -10.80 -0.45
CA ARG A 56 -6.98 -11.21 -1.25
C ARG A 56 -5.66 -11.05 -0.50
N VAL A 57 -5.51 -10.00 0.32
CA VAL A 57 -4.34 -9.81 1.18
C VAL A 57 -4.25 -10.89 2.25
N LEU A 58 -5.38 -11.23 2.89
CA LEU A 58 -5.43 -12.30 3.88
C LEU A 58 -5.06 -13.64 3.24
N GLU A 59 -5.61 -13.98 2.08
CA GLU A 59 -5.27 -15.19 1.33
C GLU A 59 -3.77 -15.30 1.06
N GLU A 60 -3.14 -14.23 0.53
CA GLU A 60 -1.69 -14.26 0.22
C GLU A 60 -0.82 -14.29 1.49
N SER A 61 -1.25 -13.66 2.58
CA SER A 61 -0.42 -13.54 3.79
C SER A 61 -0.68 -14.63 4.84
N THR A 62 -1.77 -15.39 4.73
CA THR A 62 -2.16 -16.45 5.69
C THR A 62 -1.02 -17.45 5.97
N PRO A 63 -0.30 -18.01 4.98
CA PRO A 63 0.77 -18.96 5.26
C PRO A 63 1.85 -18.39 6.20
N CYS A 64 2.23 -17.12 6.02
CA CYS A 64 3.18 -16.43 6.88
C CYS A 64 2.59 -16.15 8.27
N GLN A 65 1.33 -15.72 8.34
CA GLN A 65 0.64 -15.48 9.60
C GLN A 65 0.54 -16.75 10.45
N THR A 66 0.16 -17.88 9.85
CA THR A 66 0.07 -19.18 10.52
C THR A 66 1.44 -19.65 11.02
N ALA A 67 2.48 -19.55 10.19
CA ALA A 67 3.84 -19.93 10.57
C ALA A 67 4.40 -19.10 11.75
N ASN A 68 3.87 -17.90 11.97
CA ASN A 68 4.27 -17.00 13.05
C ASN A 68 3.25 -16.88 14.19
N HIS A 69 2.26 -17.78 14.24
CA HIS A 69 1.22 -17.82 15.28
C HIS A 69 0.48 -16.47 15.49
N VAL A 70 0.26 -15.73 14.39
CA VAL A 70 -0.49 -14.48 14.43
C VAL A 70 -1.97 -14.80 14.71
N ASP A 71 -2.57 -14.08 15.68
CA ASP A 71 -4.00 -14.20 15.97
C ASP A 71 -4.85 -13.85 14.73
N PRO A 72 -5.68 -14.76 14.21
CA PRO A 72 -6.42 -14.54 12.96
C PRO A 72 -7.38 -13.36 13.01
N ALA A 73 -8.05 -13.13 14.14
CA ALA A 73 -8.98 -12.02 14.30
C ALA A 73 -8.24 -10.67 14.28
N ARG A 74 -7.08 -10.61 14.95
CA ARG A 74 -6.22 -9.43 14.95
C ARG A 74 -5.60 -9.16 13.57
N ALA A 75 -5.18 -10.21 12.86
CA ALA A 75 -4.66 -10.08 11.51
C ALA A 75 -5.71 -9.48 10.57
N ARG A 76 -6.93 -10.02 10.59
CA ARG A 76 -8.07 -9.51 9.82
C ARG A 76 -8.33 -8.03 10.07
N GLN A 77 -8.47 -7.63 11.34
CA GLN A 77 -8.66 -6.22 11.70
C GLN A 77 -7.55 -5.31 11.16
N LEU A 78 -6.29 -5.75 11.25
CA LEU A 78 -5.16 -4.95 10.78
C LEU A 78 -5.14 -4.85 9.25
N VAL A 79 -5.41 -5.95 8.56
CA VAL A 79 -5.45 -5.99 7.09
C VAL A 79 -6.58 -5.12 6.56
N GLU A 80 -7.79 -5.23 7.11
CA GLU A 80 -8.94 -4.40 6.72
C GLU A 80 -8.64 -2.90 6.93
N LYS A 81 -8.07 -2.55 8.09
CA LYS A 81 -7.68 -1.16 8.40
C LYS A 81 -6.61 -0.61 7.45
N THR A 82 -5.64 -1.43 7.06
CA THR A 82 -4.45 -0.98 6.33
C THR A 82 -4.63 -1.02 4.82
N PHE A 83 -5.32 -2.05 4.32
CA PHE A 83 -5.41 -2.38 2.90
C PHE A 83 -6.85 -2.36 2.38
N GLY A 84 -7.81 -1.88 3.17
CA GLY A 84 -9.15 -1.57 2.68
C GLY A 84 -9.15 -0.45 1.61
N ARG A 85 -10.32 -0.25 1.00
CA ARG A 85 -10.52 0.76 -0.05
C ARG A 85 -10.02 2.14 0.36
N ILE A 86 -9.32 2.80 -0.56
CA ILE A 86 -8.93 4.20 -0.39
C ILE A 86 -10.21 5.02 -0.57
N ALA A 87 -10.53 5.87 0.41
CA ALA A 87 -11.61 6.83 0.23
C ALA A 87 -11.21 7.78 -0.91
N THR A 88 -11.96 7.76 -2.00
CA THR A 88 -11.83 8.79 -3.04
C THR A 88 -12.28 10.10 -2.43
N VAL A 89 -11.50 11.17 -2.59
CA VAL A 89 -11.98 12.52 -2.30
C VAL A 89 -13.17 12.76 -3.22
N SER A 90 -14.38 12.91 -2.66
CA SER A 90 -15.53 13.37 -3.43
C SER A 90 -15.21 14.76 -3.97
N ASP A 91 -15.36 14.98 -5.27
CA ASP A 91 -15.26 16.30 -5.88
C ASP A 91 -16.06 17.30 -5.03
N GLY A 92 -15.34 18.29 -4.47
CA GLY A 92 -15.83 19.14 -3.41
C GLY A 92 -17.12 19.85 -3.79
N LYS A 93 -18.24 19.43 -3.19
CA LYS A 93 -19.40 20.29 -3.04
C LYS A 93 -19.32 20.92 -1.65
N SER A 94 -18.77 22.13 -1.58
CA SER A 94 -18.89 22.96 -0.36
C SER A 94 -20.35 23.02 0.05
N PRO A 95 -20.69 22.81 1.34
CA PRO A 95 -22.02 23.13 1.81
C PRO A 95 -22.21 24.64 1.66
N ALA A 96 -23.26 25.04 0.93
CA ALA A 96 -23.68 26.43 0.87
C ALA A 96 -23.98 26.89 2.31
N ALA A 97 -23.29 27.93 2.76
CA ALA A 97 -23.59 28.58 4.02
C ALA A 97 -25.06 29.04 4.00
N SER A 98 -25.82 28.63 5.01
CA SER A 98 -27.15 29.16 5.32
C SER A 98 -27.04 30.06 6.54
#